data_AF-F8GJU9-F1
#
_entry.id   AF-F8GJU9-F1
#
_cell.length_a   1.000
_cell.length_b   1.000
_cell.length_c   1.000
_cell.angle_alpha   90.00
_cell.angle_beta   90.00
_cell.angle_gamma   90.00
#
_symmetry.space_group_name_H-M   'P 1'
#
loop_
_entity.id
_entity.type
_entity.pdbx_description
1 polymer ?
#
loop_
_entity_poly.entity_id
_entity_poly.type
_entity_poly.pdbx_seq_one_letter_code
_entity_poly.pdbx_strand_id
1 'polypeptide(L)'
;MNAVEIEEAISKLAEQPFDPAQFPYAFLEAFGNKATTISRLRSGNSNKTDIAGAVLQYNNIHISACPAGEVLKTLEKLRNRPATNRQKAKFIHEVF
;
A
#
# COMPACT_ATOMS: atom_id res chain seq x y z
N MET A 1 2.19 -5.56 -17.15
CA MET A 1 3.01 -4.36 -17.41
C MET A 1 4.43 -4.82 -17.63
N ASN A 2 5.11 -4.23 -18.62
CA ASN A 2 6.53 -4.42 -18.87
C ASN A 2 7.35 -3.57 -17.87
N ALA A 3 8.60 -3.93 -17.60
CA ALA A 3 9.44 -3.25 -16.59
C ALA A 3 9.59 -1.73 -16.84
N VAL A 4 9.58 -1.30 -18.11
CA VAL A 4 9.62 0.12 -18.51
C VAL A 4 8.38 0.90 -18.06
N GLU A 5 7.20 0.26 -18.08
CA GLU A 5 5.95 0.89 -17.66
C GLU A 5 5.90 1.10 -16.13
N ILE A 6 6.54 0.21 -15.38
CA ILE A 6 6.66 0.29 -13.91
C ILE A 6 7.56 1.48 -13.53
N GLU A 7 8.69 1.66 -14.20
CA GLU A 7 9.63 2.76 -13.95
C GLU A 7 9.03 4.13 -14.28
N GLU A 8 8.27 4.23 -15.37
CA GLU A 8 7.55 5.46 -15.72
C GLU A 8 6.46 5.79 -14.70
N ALA A 9 5.71 4.78 -14.23
CA ALA A 9 4.67 4.97 -13.24
C ALA A 9 5.24 5.43 -11.89
N ILE A 10 6.39 4.88 -11.48
CA ILE A 10 7.12 5.32 -10.28
C ILE A 10 7.62 6.75 -10.44
N SER A 11 8.19 7.11 -11.60
CA SER A 11 8.67 8.48 -11.86
C SER A 11 7.52 9.49 -11.78
N LYS A 12 6.37 9.20 -12.40
CA LYS A 12 5.16 10.02 -12.31
C LYS A 12 4.57 10.08 -10.90
N LEU A 13 4.75 9.04 -10.10
CA LEU A 13 4.31 9.02 -8.70
C LEU A 13 5.21 9.94 -7.84
N ALA A 14 6.51 9.97 -8.12
CA ALA A 14 7.46 10.82 -7.40
C ALA A 14 7.29 12.32 -7.70
N GLU A 15 6.78 12.67 -8.88
CA GLU A 15 6.46 14.05 -9.27
C GLU A 15 5.15 14.58 -8.65
N GLN A 16 4.29 13.69 -8.15
CA GLN A 16 3.01 14.08 -7.55
C GLN A 16 3.18 14.49 -6.08
N PRO A 17 2.37 15.45 -5.58
CA PRO A 17 2.32 15.74 -4.16
C PRO A 17 1.90 14.49 -3.39
N PHE A 18 2.61 14.19 -2.30
CA PHE A 18 2.35 13.01 -1.49
C PHE A 18 0.94 13.05 -0.90
N ASP A 19 0.06 12.16 -1.39
CA ASP A 19 -1.28 11.95 -0.85
C ASP A 19 -1.30 10.59 -0.11
N PRO A 20 -1.30 10.59 1.23
CA PRO A 20 -1.27 9.36 2.01
C PRO A 20 -2.48 8.43 1.77
N ALA A 21 -3.62 8.97 1.33
CA ALA A 21 -4.82 8.18 1.05
C ALA A 21 -4.79 7.54 -0.34
N GLN A 22 -4.13 8.18 -1.31
CA GLN A 22 -4.06 7.70 -2.70
C GLN A 22 -2.79 6.89 -2.97
N PHE A 23 -1.69 7.20 -2.28
CA PHE A 23 -0.39 6.62 -2.53
C PHE A 23 -0.39 5.09 -2.48
N PRO A 24 -0.98 4.39 -1.48
CA PRO A 24 -0.95 2.93 -1.45
C PRO A 24 -1.56 2.29 -2.71
N TYR A 25 -2.58 2.92 -3.28
CA TYR A 25 -3.24 2.44 -4.50
C TYR A 25 -2.39 2.72 -5.74
N ALA A 26 -1.82 3.92 -5.85
CA ALA A 26 -0.95 4.29 -6.96
C ALA A 26 0.36 3.49 -6.96
N PHE A 27 0.90 3.17 -5.78
CA PHE A 27 2.03 2.26 -5.61
C PHE A 27 1.70 0.85 -6.11
N LEU A 28 0.55 0.31 -5.72
CA LEU A 28 0.10 -0.99 -6.21
C LEU A 28 -0.08 -1.00 -7.73
N GLU A 29 -0.60 0.08 -8.31
CA GLU A 29 -0.73 0.28 -9.75
C GLU A 29 0.62 0.29 -10.45
N ALA A 30 1.57 1.08 -9.94
CA ALA A 30 2.93 1.16 -10.47
C ALA A 30 3.64 -0.19 -10.42
N PHE A 31 3.41 -1.00 -9.39
CA PHE A 31 3.92 -2.37 -9.28
C PHE A 31 3.22 -3.39 -10.21
N GLY A 32 2.25 -2.94 -11.01
CA GLY A 32 1.56 -3.79 -11.99
C GLY A 32 0.34 -4.52 -11.45
N ASN A 33 -0.23 -4.12 -10.32
CA ASN A 33 -1.52 -4.66 -9.89
C ASN A 33 -2.62 -4.22 -10.87
N LYS A 34 -3.54 -5.15 -11.17
CA LYS A 34 -4.68 -4.86 -12.04
C LYS A 34 -5.57 -3.80 -11.40
N ALA A 35 -6.08 -2.85 -12.21
CA ALA A 35 -7.02 -1.81 -11.77
C ALA A 35 -8.26 -2.37 -11.04
N THR A 36 -8.72 -3.58 -11.40
CA THR A 36 -9.83 -4.26 -10.71
C THR A 36 -9.49 -4.63 -9.28
N THR A 37 -8.26 -5.03 -8.99
CA THR A 37 -7.78 -5.31 -7.62
C THR A 37 -7.71 -4.02 -6.82
N ILE A 38 -7.19 -2.95 -7.41
CA ILE A 38 -7.08 -1.63 -6.78
C ILE A 38 -8.46 -1.09 -6.44
N SER A 39 -9.42 -1.18 -7.37
CA SER A 39 -10.81 -0.76 -7.14
C SER A 39 -11.49 -1.54 -6.01
N ARG A 40 -11.24 -2.85 -5.89
CA ARG A 40 -11.74 -3.67 -4.76
C ARG A 40 -11.12 -3.29 -3.40
N LEU A 41 -9.83 -2.91 -3.41
CA LEU A 41 -9.16 -2.42 -2.21
C LEU A 41 -9.67 -1.02 -1.82
N ARG A 42 -9.96 -0.16 -2.81
CA ARG A 42 -10.49 1.19 -2.61
C ARG A 42 -11.93 1.18 -2.08
N SER A 43 -12.76 0.28 -2.60
CA SER A 43 -14.13 0.07 -2.11
C SER A 43 -14.21 -0.64 -0.75
N GLY A 44 -13.07 -1.03 -0.16
CA GLY A 44 -13.02 -1.71 1.14
C GLY A 44 -13.41 -3.19 1.11
N ASN A 45 -13.89 -3.70 -0.03
CA ASN A 45 -14.44 -5.06 -0.12
C ASN A 45 -13.37 -6.14 0.07
N SER A 46 -12.15 -5.89 -0.41
CA SER A 46 -11.00 -6.79 -0.21
C SER A 46 -9.93 -6.24 0.74
N ASN A 47 -10.08 -5.00 1.23
CA ASN A 47 -9.15 -4.40 2.17
C ASN A 47 -9.54 -4.78 3.60
N LYS A 48 -8.88 -5.80 4.16
CA LYS A 48 -9.16 -6.33 5.50
C LYS A 48 -8.18 -5.84 6.57
N THR A 49 -7.63 -4.64 6.37
CA THR A 49 -6.76 -4.03 7.38
C THR A 49 -7.56 -3.68 8.64
N ASP A 50 -6.88 -3.69 9.77
CA ASP A 50 -7.37 -3.20 11.06
C ASP A 50 -6.80 -1.80 11.40
N ILE A 51 -6.11 -1.16 10.45
CA ILE A 51 -5.53 0.18 10.58
C ILE A 51 -6.29 1.14 9.65
N ALA A 52 -6.75 2.27 10.21
CA ALA A 52 -7.42 3.31 9.42
C ALA A 52 -6.44 3.94 8.42
N GLY A 53 -6.85 4.03 7.15
CA GLY A 53 -6.01 4.57 6.07
C GLY A 53 -4.95 3.60 5.52
N ALA A 54 -4.86 2.39 6.07
CA ALA A 54 -3.97 1.36 5.52
C ALA A 54 -4.64 0.55 4.40
N VAL A 55 -3.82 -0.06 3.56
CA VAL A 55 -4.24 -0.97 2.50
C VAL A 55 -3.59 -2.32 2.72
N LEU A 56 -4.42 -3.33 2.96
CA LEU A 56 -3.99 -4.71 3.13
C LEU A 56 -4.48 -5.56 1.96
N GLN A 57 -3.54 -6.01 1.14
CA GLN A 57 -3.79 -6.94 0.06
C GLN A 57 -3.44 -8.37 0.51
N TYR A 58 -4.44 -9.25 0.47
CA TYR A 58 -4.27 -10.66 0.83
C TYR A 58 -3.12 -11.33 0.05
N ASN A 59 -2.25 -12.03 0.77
CA ASN A 59 -1.11 -12.78 0.26
C ASN A 59 -0.09 -11.93 -0.54
N ASN A 60 -0.11 -10.60 -0.36
CA ASN A 60 0.80 -9.70 -1.04
C ASN A 60 1.47 -8.71 -0.07
N ILE A 61 0.80 -7.61 0.25
CA ILE A 61 1.42 -6.47 0.93
C ILE A 61 0.47 -5.77 1.91
N HIS A 62 1.01 -5.27 3.02
CA HIS A 62 0.33 -4.36 3.94
C HIS A 62 1.02 -2.99 3.89
N ILE A 63 0.30 -1.98 3.41
CA ILE A 63 0.81 -0.62 3.22
C ILE A 63 0.08 0.32 4.18
N SER A 64 0.80 1.20 4.87
CA SER A 64 0.19 2.33 5.60
C SER A 64 0.98 3.58 5.33
N ALA A 65 0.28 4.68 5.04
CA ALA A 65 0.89 5.99 5.01
C ALA A 65 0.98 6.56 6.44
N CYS A 66 2.05 7.28 6.73
CA CYS A 66 2.24 7.93 8.03
C CYS A 66 2.94 9.29 7.88
N PRO A 67 2.75 10.22 8.83
CA PRO A 67 3.48 11.47 8.84
C PRO A 67 5.00 11.25 8.93
N ALA A 68 5.77 12.17 8.36
CA ALA A 68 7.22 12.19 8.47
C ALA A 68 7.65 12.11 9.95
N GLY A 69 8.53 11.14 10.27
CA GLY A 69 8.99 10.87 11.63
C GLY A 69 8.22 9.77 12.39
N GLU A 70 7.10 9.27 11.86
CA GLU A 70 6.33 8.16 12.45
C GLU A 70 6.56 6.79 11.78
N VAL A 71 7.58 6.70 10.91
CA VAL A 71 7.95 5.49 10.16
C VAL A 71 8.10 4.26 11.05
N LEU A 72 8.96 4.31 12.07
CA LEU A 72 9.20 3.19 12.98
C LEU A 72 7.94 2.76 13.73
N LYS A 73 7.16 3.74 14.23
CA LYS A 73 5.90 3.48 14.94
C LYS A 73 4.87 2.82 14.03
N THR A 74 4.83 3.20 12.77
CA THR A 74 3.88 2.65 11.78
C THR A 74 4.28 1.25 11.35
N LEU A 75 5.57 1.01 11.13
CA LEU A 75 6.11 -0.34 10.88
C LEU A 75 5.85 -1.29 12.06
N GLU A 76 6.11 -0.86 13.29
CA GLU A 76 5.82 -1.65 14.49
C GLU A 76 4.32 -1.90 14.64
N LYS A 77 3.47 -0.90 14.38
CA LYS A 77 2.01 -1.08 14.34
C LYS A 77 1.62 -2.12 13.30
N LEU A 78 2.11 -2.03 12.06
CA LEU A 78 1.80 -2.99 11.01
C LEU A 78 2.25 -4.41 11.39
N ARG A 79 3.45 -4.55 11.96
CA ARG A 79 4.02 -5.84 12.34
C ARG A 79 3.30 -6.49 13.52
N ASN A 80 2.88 -5.69 14.51
CA ASN A 80 2.20 -6.19 15.70
C ASN A 80 0.72 -6.52 15.47
N ARG A 81 0.17 -6.21 14.29
CA ARG A 81 -1.26 -6.40 14.01
C ARG A 81 -1.56 -7.81 13.51
N PRO A 82 -2.57 -8.48 14.07
CA PRO A 82 -2.94 -9.84 13.67
C PRO A 82 -3.48 -9.88 12.24
N ALA A 83 -4.02 -8.78 11.70
CA ALA A 83 -4.49 -8.70 10.33
C ALA A 83 -3.37 -8.99 9.31
N THR A 84 -2.15 -8.49 9.57
CA THR A 84 -0.98 -8.70 8.71
C THR A 84 -0.65 -10.18 8.54
N ASN A 85 -0.63 -10.92 9.65
CA ASN A 85 -0.37 -12.36 9.64
C ASN A 85 -1.58 -13.14 9.08
N ARG A 86 -2.81 -12.79 9.48
CA ARG A 86 -4.05 -13.43 9.03
C ARG A 86 -4.28 -13.31 7.53
N GLN A 87 -3.84 -12.21 6.92
CA GLN A 87 -3.93 -11.99 5.48
C GLN A 87 -2.68 -12.46 4.72
N LYS A 88 -1.71 -13.12 5.37
CA LYS A 88 -0.47 -13.63 4.76
C LYS A 88 0.33 -12.55 3.99
N ALA A 89 0.35 -11.31 4.49
CA ALA A 89 1.13 -10.25 3.84
C ALA A 89 2.62 -10.62 3.84
N LYS A 90 3.24 -10.61 2.66
CA LYS A 90 4.66 -10.95 2.46
C LYS A 90 5.56 -9.74 2.58
N PHE A 91 5.00 -8.57 2.28
CA PHE A 91 5.69 -7.28 2.31
C PHE A 91 4.96 -6.34 3.28
N ILE A 92 5.72 -5.57 4.03
CA ILE A 92 5.25 -4.46 4.86
C ILE A 92 5.91 -3.21 4.30
N HIS A 93 5.13 -2.19 3.96
CA HIS A 93 5.68 -0.97 3.39
C HIS A 93 5.04 0.27 4.02
N GLU A 94 5.90 1.19 4.43
CA GLU A 94 5.56 2.51 4.93
C GLU A 94 5.89 3.58 3.90
N VAL A 95 5.17 4.69 3.97
CA VAL A 95 5.38 5.82 3.07
C VAL A 95 5.18 7.13 3.83
N PHE A 96 6.08 8.08 3.60
CA PHE A 96 6.22 9.37 4.27
C PHE A 96 6.08 10.55 3.31
#